data_AF-A0A942LPR0-F1
#
_entry.id   AF-A0A942LPR0-F1
#
_cell.length_a   1.000
_cell.length_b   1.000
_cell.length_c   1.000
_cell.angle_alpha   90.00
_cell.angle_beta   90.00
_cell.angle_gamma   90.00
#
_symmetry.space_group_name_H-M   'P 1'
#
loop_
_entity.id
_entity.type
_entity.pdbx_description
1 polymer ?
#
loop_
_entity_poly.entity_id
_entity_poly.type
_entity_poly.pdbx_seq_one_letter_code
_entity_poly.pdbx_strand_id
1 'polypeptide(L)'
;MASVSMAPDRTQISLWVQAIRPFAFPATIVPIIVAIAWALFNNVGVIYWELIPVILIAGILFHTGTNLVGEYFDYKKGVDRPETFGSSRILVDNLMKPKTVLYGGYASFALGFALGLILVAYHGYPMLILGIIGLIGGMFYTGTPFGYKYIALGDLFVYLMFGPLMVIGANFALTGIIDYNLFLISIPVGCLVASILIANNLRDIKHDKVAGITTTAVLLGAKATKFEYIAIVALAYVSVIVMAATGFIPLWTLLILISLKPAIDNIKMIAAADQSNPQAIMMGDVKSAQLHLLFGVLYTVGLVLGYFFYQ
;
A
#
# COMPACT_ATOMS: atom_id res chain seq x y z
N MET A 1 -13.58 44.89 -9.87
CA MET A 1 -12.70 43.73 -10.12
C MET A 1 -12.08 43.34 -8.81
N ALA A 2 -12.62 42.33 -8.14
CA ALA A 2 -12.06 41.84 -6.88
C ALA A 2 -10.82 40.99 -7.21
N SER A 3 -9.67 41.40 -6.66
CA SER A 3 -8.42 40.66 -6.73
C SER A 3 -8.61 39.27 -6.15
N VAL A 4 -8.48 38.25 -6.99
CA VAL A 4 -8.32 36.86 -6.56
C VAL A 4 -7.08 36.84 -5.66
N SER A 5 -7.27 36.55 -4.37
CA SER A 5 -6.16 36.40 -3.44
C SER A 5 -5.27 35.28 -3.97
N MET A 6 -4.05 35.60 -4.37
CA MET A 6 -3.03 34.60 -4.63
C MET A 6 -2.88 33.77 -3.35
N ALA A 7 -3.20 32.48 -3.44
CA ALA A 7 -2.90 31.53 -2.38
C ALA A 7 -1.42 31.67 -1.99
N PRO A 8 -1.05 31.47 -0.71
CA PRO A 8 0.34 31.66 -0.26
C PRO A 8 1.30 30.88 -1.17
N ASP A 9 2.41 31.50 -1.57
CA ASP A 9 3.43 30.90 -2.43
C ASP A 9 3.86 29.55 -1.85
N ARG A 10 3.35 28.47 -2.42
CA ARG A 10 3.65 27.12 -1.94
C ARG A 10 5.09 26.78 -2.30
N THR A 11 5.84 26.29 -1.31
CA THR A 11 7.23 25.86 -1.55
C THR A 11 7.27 24.61 -2.43
N GLN A 12 8.35 24.44 -3.20
CA GLN A 12 8.58 23.24 -4.01
C GLN A 12 8.52 21.96 -3.16
N ILE A 13 9.03 22.01 -1.93
CA ILE A 13 8.96 20.90 -0.97
C ILE A 13 7.51 20.53 -0.67
N SER A 14 6.64 21.52 -0.40
CA SER A 14 5.22 21.27 -0.12
C SER A 14 4.51 20.58 -1.29
N LEU A 15 4.85 20.95 -2.54
CA LEU A 15 4.28 20.33 -3.72
C LEU A 15 4.73 18.86 -3.87
N TRP A 16 6.02 18.57 -3.67
CA TRP A 16 6.51 17.19 -3.67
C TRP A 16 5.92 16.34 -2.55
N VAL A 17 5.82 16.88 -1.33
CA VAL A 17 5.18 16.18 -0.21
C VAL A 17 3.72 15.84 -0.53
N GLN A 18 3.00 16.72 -1.21
CA GLN A 18 1.65 16.41 -1.67
C GLN A 18 1.65 15.32 -2.76
N ALA A 19 2.56 15.42 -3.73
CA ALA A 19 2.69 14.50 -4.86
C ALA A 19 2.95 13.05 -4.45
N ILE A 20 3.84 12.85 -3.46
CA ILE A 20 4.25 11.49 -3.03
C ILE A 20 3.21 10.81 -2.12
N ARG A 21 2.19 11.54 -1.66
CA ARG A 21 1.09 11.05 -0.80
C ARG A 21 1.57 10.24 0.43
N PRO A 22 2.25 10.87 1.40
CA PRO A 22 2.85 10.19 2.55
C PRO A 22 1.87 9.38 3.41
N PHE A 23 0.57 9.73 3.40
CA PHE A 23 -0.46 8.98 4.10
C PHE A 23 -0.57 7.52 3.63
N ALA A 24 -0.08 7.19 2.43
CA ALA A 24 -0.06 5.85 1.87
C ALA A 24 1.19 5.04 2.28
N PHE A 25 2.25 5.68 2.81
CA PHE A 25 3.47 4.98 3.21
C PHE A 25 3.31 3.90 4.30
N PRO A 26 2.28 3.89 5.16
CA PRO A 26 1.98 2.73 5.99
C PRO A 26 1.88 1.43 5.18
N ALA A 27 1.34 1.47 3.95
CA ALA A 27 1.26 0.28 3.08
C ALA A 27 2.62 -0.30 2.71
N THR A 28 3.72 0.47 2.81
CA THR A 28 5.09 -0.02 2.65
C THR A 28 5.75 -0.35 3.98
N ILE A 29 5.62 0.55 4.96
CA ILE A 29 6.34 0.44 6.23
C ILE A 29 5.84 -0.77 7.03
N VAL A 30 4.52 -0.97 7.11
CA VAL A 30 3.91 -2.07 7.87
C VAL A 30 4.38 -3.45 7.39
N PRO A 31 4.32 -3.80 6.09
CA PRO A 31 4.87 -5.07 5.60
C PRO A 31 6.31 -5.31 6.04
N ILE A 32 7.16 -4.28 5.97
CA ILE A 32 8.58 -4.38 6.29
C ILE A 32 8.78 -4.62 7.80
N ILE A 33 8.08 -3.88 8.67
CA ILE A 33 8.20 -4.10 10.13
C ILE A 33 7.61 -5.45 10.57
N VAL A 34 6.56 -5.93 9.91
CA VAL A 34 6.01 -7.27 10.15
C VAL A 34 7.02 -8.35 9.75
N ALA A 35 7.70 -8.19 8.62
CA ALA A 35 8.77 -9.09 8.19
C ALA A 35 9.95 -9.08 9.17
N ILE A 36 10.35 -7.91 9.66
CA ILE A 36 11.40 -7.78 10.68
C ILE A 36 11.00 -8.50 11.98
N ALA A 37 9.77 -8.30 12.45
CA ALA A 37 9.29 -8.96 13.66
C ALA A 37 9.14 -10.47 13.49
N TRP A 38 8.75 -10.94 12.30
CA TRP A 38 8.75 -12.36 11.97
C TRP A 38 10.15 -12.95 11.96
N ALA A 39 11.13 -12.29 11.34
CA ALA A 39 12.53 -12.73 11.35
C ALA A 39 13.05 -12.90 12.78
N LEU A 40 12.73 -11.94 13.67
CA LEU A 40 13.06 -12.01 15.09
C LEU A 40 12.34 -13.18 15.77
N PHE A 41 11.03 -13.30 15.60
CA PHE A 41 10.20 -14.31 16.26
C PHE A 41 10.56 -15.74 15.84
N ASN A 42 10.72 -15.97 14.54
CA ASN A 42 11.03 -17.30 13.99
C ASN A 42 12.50 -17.69 14.19
N ASN A 43 13.34 -16.77 14.68
CA ASN A 43 14.75 -16.98 15.02
C ASN A 43 15.55 -17.71 13.92
N VAL A 44 15.36 -17.26 12.68
CA VAL A 44 15.95 -17.87 11.48
C VAL A 44 17.41 -17.45 11.31
N GLY A 45 18.28 -17.97 12.17
CA GLY A 45 19.73 -17.83 12.05
C GLY A 45 20.23 -16.39 12.12
N VAL A 46 21.15 -16.03 11.21
CA VAL A 46 21.79 -14.70 11.19
C VAL A 46 20.85 -13.69 10.56
N ILE A 47 20.66 -12.55 11.25
CA ILE A 47 19.87 -11.41 10.77
C ILE A 47 20.80 -10.22 10.55
N TYR A 48 20.81 -9.68 9.34
CA TYR A 48 21.59 -8.51 8.93
C TYR A 48 20.83 -7.22 9.25
N TRP A 49 20.81 -6.84 10.53
CA TRP A 49 20.07 -5.68 11.04
C TRP A 49 20.47 -4.35 10.38
N GLU A 50 21.72 -4.23 9.93
CA GLU A 50 22.25 -3.08 9.20
C GLU A 50 21.55 -2.83 7.85
N LEU A 51 20.82 -3.81 7.30
CA LEU A 51 20.09 -3.68 6.04
C LEU A 51 18.71 -3.04 6.22
N ILE A 52 18.20 -2.91 7.45
CA ILE A 52 16.87 -2.31 7.71
C ILE A 52 16.69 -0.92 7.07
N PRO A 53 17.63 0.04 7.23
CA PRO A 53 17.50 1.35 6.60
C PRO A 53 17.46 1.26 5.08
N VAL A 54 18.26 0.35 4.48
CA VAL A 54 18.30 0.16 3.02
C VAL A 54 16.96 -0.37 2.52
N ILE A 55 16.39 -1.37 3.19
CA ILE A 55 15.09 -1.98 2.84
C ILE A 55 13.97 -0.94 2.94
N LEU A 56 13.91 -0.18 4.05
CA LEU A 56 12.89 0.86 4.25
C LEU A 56 12.99 1.97 3.21
N ILE A 57 14.19 2.52 2.97
CA ILE A 57 14.38 3.62 2.02
C ILE A 57 14.10 3.14 0.60
N ALA A 58 14.59 1.96 0.20
CA ALA A 58 14.31 1.39 -1.12
C ALA A 58 12.81 1.16 -1.34
N GLY A 59 12.11 0.59 -0.35
CA GLY A 59 10.66 0.38 -0.40
C GLY A 59 9.87 1.68 -0.51
N ILE A 60 10.23 2.71 0.27
CA ILE A 60 9.59 4.03 0.20
C ILE A 60 9.86 4.69 -1.16
N LEU A 61 11.06 4.55 -1.73
CA LEU A 61 11.39 5.06 -3.05
C LEU A 61 10.60 4.35 -4.16
N PHE A 62 10.40 3.03 -4.08
CA PHE A 62 9.55 2.29 -5.02
C PHE A 62 8.08 2.71 -4.92
N HIS A 63 7.57 2.88 -3.71
CA HIS A 63 6.21 3.41 -3.50
C HIS A 63 6.11 4.84 -4.05
N THR A 64 7.08 5.71 -3.72
CA THR A 64 7.14 7.09 -4.23
C THR A 64 7.14 7.11 -5.77
N GLY A 65 7.96 6.26 -6.39
CA GLY A 65 7.99 6.07 -7.84
C GLY A 65 6.62 5.71 -8.40
N THR A 66 5.96 4.73 -7.77
CA THR A 66 4.61 4.27 -8.14
C THR A 66 3.57 5.39 -8.02
N ASN A 67 3.62 6.18 -6.94
CA ASN A 67 2.67 7.28 -6.73
C ASN A 67 2.83 8.40 -7.76
N LEU A 68 4.07 8.76 -8.10
CA LEU A 68 4.38 9.83 -9.06
C LEU A 68 4.11 9.40 -10.51
N VAL A 69 4.48 8.17 -10.88
CA VAL A 69 4.11 7.59 -12.18
C VAL A 69 2.59 7.46 -12.29
N GLY A 70 1.93 7.01 -11.21
CA GLY A 70 0.47 7.04 -11.00
C GLY A 70 -0.14 8.37 -11.36
N GLU A 71 0.27 9.43 -10.67
CA GLU A 71 -0.24 10.79 -10.87
C GLU A 71 -0.11 11.24 -12.33
N TYR A 72 1.02 10.97 -12.98
CA TYR A 72 1.21 11.33 -14.39
C TYR A 72 0.25 10.60 -15.33
N PHE A 73 0.11 9.28 -15.18
CA PHE A 73 -0.72 8.47 -16.09
C PHE A 73 -2.21 8.65 -15.82
N ASP A 74 -2.62 8.80 -14.56
CA ASP A 74 -4.00 9.12 -14.18
C ASP A 74 -4.42 10.50 -14.73
N TYR A 75 -3.55 11.52 -14.63
CA TYR A 75 -3.75 12.82 -15.28
C TYR A 75 -3.83 12.69 -16.82
N LYS A 76 -2.89 11.99 -17.45
CA LYS A 76 -2.83 11.85 -18.92
C LYS A 76 -4.04 11.10 -19.48
N LYS A 77 -4.56 10.10 -18.76
CA LYS A 77 -5.77 9.37 -19.14
C LYS A 77 -7.07 10.10 -18.80
N GLY A 78 -7.00 11.22 -18.10
CA GLY A 78 -8.18 11.93 -17.61
C GLY A 78 -8.97 11.12 -16.58
N VAL A 79 -8.28 10.30 -15.79
CA VAL A 79 -8.81 9.70 -14.57
C VAL A 79 -8.89 10.78 -13.49
N ASP A 80 -7.79 11.51 -13.28
CA ASP A 80 -7.76 12.65 -12.36
C ASP A 80 -8.34 13.90 -13.03
N ARG A 81 -9.37 14.49 -12.40
CA ARG A 81 -10.07 15.70 -12.87
C ARG A 81 -10.42 16.63 -11.70
N PRO A 82 -10.82 17.89 -11.94
CA PRO A 82 -11.17 18.81 -10.85
C PRO A 82 -12.24 18.27 -9.89
N GLU A 83 -13.17 17.45 -10.40
CA GLU A 83 -14.28 16.82 -9.70
C GLU A 83 -13.94 15.48 -9.02
N THR A 84 -12.77 14.88 -9.29
CA THR A 84 -12.37 13.61 -8.67
C THR A 84 -11.78 13.82 -7.28
N PHE A 85 -11.96 12.82 -6.43
CA PHE A 85 -11.43 12.79 -5.07
C PHE A 85 -10.13 11.96 -5.02
N GLY A 86 -9.30 12.17 -3.99
CA GLY A 86 -8.14 11.31 -3.73
C GLY A 86 -6.90 11.51 -4.62
N SER A 87 -6.97 12.30 -5.69
CA SER A 87 -5.78 12.74 -6.43
C SER A 87 -4.97 13.74 -5.60
N SER A 88 -3.67 13.83 -5.85
CA SER A 88 -2.86 14.87 -5.20
C SER A 88 -3.23 16.27 -5.70
N ARG A 89 -3.96 16.36 -6.83
CA ARG A 89 -4.35 17.57 -7.56
C ARG A 89 -3.20 18.42 -8.10
N ILE A 90 -1.93 18.05 -7.90
CA ILE A 90 -0.79 18.87 -8.34
C ILE A 90 -0.75 19.10 -9.85
N LEU A 91 -1.21 18.11 -10.65
CA LEU A 91 -1.24 18.21 -12.11
C LEU A 91 -2.56 18.83 -12.60
N VAL A 92 -3.68 18.45 -11.98
CA VAL A 92 -5.02 18.98 -12.30
C VAL A 92 -5.08 20.49 -12.04
N ASP A 93 -4.49 20.95 -10.94
CA ASP A 93 -4.45 22.37 -10.56
C ASP A 93 -3.25 23.11 -11.19
N ASN A 94 -2.52 22.49 -12.15
CA ASN A 94 -1.37 23.06 -12.86
C ASN A 94 -0.22 23.56 -11.95
N LEU A 95 -0.07 22.98 -10.76
CA LEU A 95 0.99 23.36 -9.80
C LEU A 95 2.37 22.83 -10.20
N MET A 96 2.42 21.74 -10.97
CA MET A 96 3.65 21.16 -11.50
C MET A 96 3.49 20.71 -12.95
N LYS A 97 4.58 20.70 -13.71
CA LYS A 97 4.58 20.16 -15.08
C LYS A 97 4.47 18.63 -15.03
N PRO A 98 3.60 17.98 -15.83
CA PRO A 98 3.44 16.52 -15.83
C PRO A 98 4.75 15.74 -16.02
N LYS A 99 5.62 16.18 -16.94
CA LYS A 99 6.93 15.53 -17.17
C LYS A 99 7.85 15.61 -15.95
N THR A 100 7.77 16.68 -15.16
CA THR A 100 8.56 16.82 -13.93
C THR A 100 8.16 15.76 -12.92
N VAL A 101 6.86 15.54 -12.73
CA VAL A 101 6.33 14.49 -11.84
C VAL A 101 6.73 13.10 -12.33
N LEU A 102 6.60 12.83 -13.64
CA LEU A 102 7.01 11.55 -14.24
C LEU A 102 8.50 11.25 -14.02
N TYR A 103 9.38 12.22 -14.29
CA TYR A 103 10.82 12.04 -14.08
C TYR A 103 11.19 11.93 -12.60
N GLY A 104 10.46 12.60 -11.71
CA GLY A 104 10.56 12.35 -10.28
C GLY A 104 10.29 10.89 -9.94
N GLY A 105 9.22 10.31 -10.52
CA GLY A 105 8.89 8.90 -10.36
C GLY A 105 10.00 7.95 -10.86
N TYR A 106 10.54 8.21 -12.05
CA TYR A 106 11.67 7.43 -12.59
C TYR A 106 12.94 7.57 -11.75
N ALA A 107 13.24 8.77 -11.26
CA ALA A 107 14.36 9.00 -10.37
C ALA A 107 14.20 8.23 -9.05
N SER A 108 12.99 8.20 -8.47
CA SER A 108 12.72 7.41 -7.27
C SER A 108 12.91 5.91 -7.51
N PHE A 109 12.39 5.36 -8.62
CA PHE A 109 12.65 3.96 -8.98
C PHE A 109 14.13 3.66 -9.18
N ALA A 110 14.87 4.54 -9.90
CA ALA A 110 16.30 4.35 -10.15
C ALA A 110 17.11 4.38 -8.84
N LEU A 111 16.83 5.32 -7.94
CA LEU A 111 17.49 5.41 -6.63
C LEU A 111 17.13 4.21 -5.74
N GLY A 112 15.86 3.80 -5.69
CA GLY A 112 15.44 2.62 -4.96
C GLY A 112 16.11 1.35 -5.50
N PHE A 113 16.28 1.25 -6.83
CA PHE A 113 16.91 0.10 -7.47
C PHE A 113 18.40 0.06 -7.17
N ALA A 114 19.08 1.21 -7.22
CA ALA A 114 20.48 1.33 -6.82
C ALA A 114 20.70 0.91 -5.36
N LEU A 115 19.81 1.29 -4.43
CA LEU A 115 19.85 0.79 -3.06
C LEU A 115 19.56 -0.72 -2.99
N GLY A 116 18.63 -1.22 -3.79
CA GLY A 116 18.34 -2.65 -3.92
C GLY A 116 19.56 -3.47 -4.37
N LEU A 117 20.48 -2.90 -5.14
CA LEU A 117 21.73 -3.58 -5.53
C LEU A 117 22.64 -3.89 -4.34
N ILE A 118 22.54 -3.13 -3.24
CA ILE A 118 23.23 -3.46 -1.98
C ILE A 118 22.66 -4.78 -1.43
N LEU A 119 21.34 -4.95 -1.45
CA LEU A 119 20.68 -6.19 -1.01
C LEU A 119 21.04 -7.38 -1.91
N VAL A 120 21.18 -7.13 -3.22
CA VAL A 120 21.67 -8.13 -4.20
C VAL A 120 23.10 -8.56 -3.90
N ALA A 121 23.97 -7.65 -3.44
CA ALA A 121 25.33 -8.01 -3.06
C ALA A 121 25.38 -8.98 -1.86
N TYR A 122 24.39 -8.94 -0.97
CA TYR A 122 24.28 -9.86 0.16
C TYR A 122 23.66 -11.22 -0.22
N HIS A 123 22.60 -11.22 -1.03
CA HIS A 123 21.75 -12.40 -1.21
C HIS A 123 21.61 -12.86 -2.67
N GLY A 124 22.36 -12.26 -3.59
CA GLY A 124 22.47 -12.68 -4.98
C GLY A 124 21.24 -12.42 -5.83
N TYR A 125 21.16 -13.14 -6.96
CA TYR A 125 20.13 -12.93 -7.99
C TYR A 125 18.67 -13.15 -7.53
N PRO A 126 18.33 -13.98 -6.52
CA PRO A 126 16.95 -14.04 -6.04
C PRO A 126 16.43 -12.67 -5.55
N MET A 127 17.28 -11.87 -4.90
CA MET A 127 16.93 -10.52 -4.49
C MET A 127 16.71 -9.60 -5.71
N LEU A 128 17.50 -9.79 -6.76
CA LEU A 128 17.35 -9.03 -8.01
C LEU A 128 15.99 -9.34 -8.67
N ILE A 129 15.58 -10.61 -8.69
CA ILE A 129 14.28 -11.04 -9.23
C ILE A 129 13.13 -10.35 -8.47
N LEU A 130 13.17 -10.36 -7.13
CA LEU A 130 12.16 -9.69 -6.30
C LEU A 130 12.11 -8.19 -6.58
N GLY A 131 13.26 -7.54 -6.73
CA GLY A 131 13.37 -6.13 -7.09
C GLY A 131 12.79 -5.82 -8.48
N ILE A 132 13.06 -6.67 -9.48
CA ILE A 132 12.51 -6.53 -10.84
C ILE A 132 10.99 -6.70 -10.84
N ILE A 133 10.46 -7.69 -10.10
CA ILE A 133 9.01 -7.88 -9.96
C ILE A 133 8.39 -6.63 -9.33
N GLY A 134 8.98 -6.09 -8.26
CA GLY A 134 8.50 -4.86 -7.62
C GLY A 134 8.54 -3.64 -8.55
N LEU A 135 9.58 -3.52 -9.38
CA LEU A 135 9.73 -2.43 -10.35
C LEU A 135 8.66 -2.52 -11.44
N ILE A 136 8.45 -3.72 -12.01
CA ILE A 136 7.41 -3.98 -13.01
C ILE A 136 6.03 -3.73 -12.40
N GLY A 137 5.79 -4.23 -11.18
CA GLY A 137 4.54 -4.06 -10.45
C GLY A 137 4.20 -2.59 -10.24
N GLY A 138 5.15 -1.80 -9.72
CA GLY A 138 4.96 -0.37 -9.48
C GLY A 138 4.84 0.47 -10.76
N MET A 139 5.72 0.24 -11.73
CA MET A 139 5.75 1.04 -12.97
C MET A 139 4.52 0.80 -13.84
N PHE A 140 4.09 -0.45 -14.01
CA PHE A 140 2.99 -0.81 -14.89
C PHE A 140 1.63 -0.92 -14.18
N TYR A 141 1.57 -0.58 -12.89
CA TYR A 141 0.31 -0.43 -12.17
C TYR A 141 -0.62 0.56 -12.87
N THR A 142 -0.08 1.72 -13.28
CA THR A 142 -0.76 2.74 -14.10
C THR A 142 -0.03 3.02 -15.42
N GLY A 143 1.25 2.66 -15.52
CA GLY A 143 2.05 2.89 -16.72
C GLY A 143 1.68 2.01 -17.90
N THR A 144 1.89 2.53 -19.10
CA THR A 144 1.71 1.81 -20.37
C THR A 144 2.86 0.82 -20.61
N PRO A 145 2.63 -0.36 -21.22
CA PRO A 145 1.41 -0.72 -21.94
C PRO A 145 0.32 -1.41 -21.10
N PHE A 146 0.61 -1.90 -19.90
CA PHE A 146 -0.32 -2.77 -19.17
C PHE A 146 -1.38 -2.00 -18.36
N GLY A 147 -0.97 -1.07 -17.50
CA GLY A 147 -1.87 -0.30 -16.63
C GLY A 147 -2.84 -1.18 -15.84
N TYR A 148 -2.32 -2.06 -14.97
CA TYR A 148 -3.10 -3.07 -14.22
C TYR A 148 -4.34 -2.50 -13.49
N LYS A 149 -4.24 -1.27 -12.96
CA LYS A 149 -5.36 -0.52 -12.37
C LYS A 149 -6.54 -0.42 -13.33
N TYR A 150 -6.28 -0.20 -14.62
CA TYR A 150 -7.29 0.12 -15.62
C TYR A 150 -8.02 -1.10 -16.21
N ILE A 151 -7.59 -2.31 -15.85
CA ILE A 151 -8.09 -3.59 -16.38
C ILE A 151 -8.54 -4.56 -15.26
N ALA A 152 -9.00 -4.01 -14.14
CA ALA A 152 -9.56 -4.72 -12.98
C ALA A 152 -8.59 -5.71 -12.31
N LEU A 153 -7.28 -5.50 -12.48
CA LEU A 153 -6.24 -6.27 -11.80
C LEU A 153 -5.62 -5.48 -10.62
N GLY A 154 -6.00 -4.21 -10.43
CA GLY A 154 -5.39 -3.32 -9.46
C GLY A 154 -5.39 -3.87 -8.02
N ASP A 155 -6.56 -4.29 -7.51
CA ASP A 155 -6.70 -4.76 -6.12
C ASP A 155 -5.88 -6.03 -5.86
N LEU A 156 -5.90 -6.99 -6.80
CA LEU A 156 -5.11 -8.21 -6.71
C LEU A 156 -3.61 -7.92 -6.74
N PHE A 157 -3.14 -7.07 -7.66
CA PHE A 157 -1.72 -6.71 -7.72
C PHE A 157 -1.27 -5.97 -6.48
N VAL A 158 -2.06 -5.03 -5.96
CA VAL A 158 -1.72 -4.32 -4.72
C VAL A 158 -1.64 -5.28 -3.53
N TYR A 159 -2.58 -6.23 -3.42
CA TYR A 159 -2.49 -7.31 -2.44
C TYR A 159 -1.17 -8.10 -2.57
N LEU A 160 -0.83 -8.55 -3.78
CA LEU A 160 0.35 -9.38 -4.03
C LEU A 160 1.67 -8.63 -3.81
N MET A 161 1.75 -7.37 -4.24
CA MET A 161 2.97 -6.56 -4.17
C MET A 161 3.26 -6.12 -2.73
N PHE A 162 2.25 -5.63 -2.00
CA PHE A 162 2.45 -5.11 -0.64
C PHE A 162 2.28 -6.17 0.46
N GLY A 163 1.53 -7.24 0.20
CA GLY A 163 1.45 -8.39 1.09
C GLY A 163 2.63 -9.34 0.85
N PRO A 164 2.43 -10.47 0.15
CA PRO A 164 3.46 -11.50 0.00
C PRO A 164 4.81 -10.98 -0.50
N LEU A 165 4.86 -10.23 -1.60
CA LEU A 165 6.15 -9.85 -2.20
C LEU A 165 6.98 -8.96 -1.27
N MET A 166 6.37 -7.91 -0.69
CA MET A 166 7.08 -6.99 0.22
C MET A 166 7.47 -7.69 1.53
N VAL A 167 6.57 -8.48 2.13
CA VAL A 167 6.84 -9.19 3.40
C VAL A 167 7.92 -10.25 3.22
N ILE A 168 7.79 -11.11 2.19
CA ILE A 168 8.78 -12.15 1.87
C ILE A 168 10.11 -11.51 1.47
N GLY A 169 10.06 -10.48 0.61
CA GLY A 169 11.27 -9.81 0.13
C GLY A 169 12.03 -9.08 1.23
N ALA A 170 11.33 -8.43 2.17
CA ALA A 170 11.97 -7.80 3.32
C ALA A 170 12.62 -8.84 4.25
N ASN A 171 11.96 -9.97 4.52
CA ASN A 171 12.57 -11.04 5.33
C ASN A 171 13.77 -11.66 4.61
N PHE A 172 13.65 -11.95 3.32
CA PHE A 172 14.75 -12.51 2.52
C PHE A 172 15.93 -11.55 2.48
N ALA A 173 15.68 -10.24 2.35
CA ALA A 173 16.73 -9.22 2.41
C ALA A 173 17.43 -9.14 3.78
N LEU A 174 16.79 -9.58 4.86
CA LEU A 174 17.37 -9.56 6.22
C LEU A 174 18.09 -10.86 6.58
N THR A 175 17.67 -11.99 6.02
CA THR A 175 18.04 -13.33 6.51
C THR A 175 18.71 -14.18 5.43
N GLY A 176 18.53 -13.86 4.15
CA GLY A 176 18.91 -14.72 3.03
C GLY A 176 18.10 -16.01 2.92
N ILE A 177 17.03 -16.18 3.72
CA ILE A 177 16.24 -17.42 3.79
C ILE A 177 14.86 -17.19 3.18
N ILE A 178 14.46 -18.09 2.27
CA ILE A 178 13.09 -18.15 1.75
C ILE A 178 12.24 -18.92 2.75
N ASP A 179 11.43 -18.20 3.52
CA ASP A 179 10.50 -18.79 4.47
C ASP A 179 9.06 -18.77 3.90
N TYR A 180 8.52 -19.96 3.63
CA TYR A 180 7.17 -20.12 3.08
C TYR A 180 6.07 -19.72 4.07
N ASN A 181 6.35 -19.71 5.37
CA ASN A 181 5.40 -19.28 6.40
C ASN A 181 5.00 -17.82 6.23
N LEU A 182 5.91 -17.00 5.67
CA LEU A 182 5.65 -15.58 5.39
C LEU A 182 4.48 -15.36 4.43
N PHE A 183 4.12 -16.35 3.62
CA PHE A 183 2.90 -16.27 2.82
C PHE A 183 1.69 -16.09 3.74
N LEU A 184 1.56 -16.90 4.79
CA LEU A 184 0.48 -16.81 5.78
C LEU A 184 0.57 -15.52 6.60
N ILE A 185 1.78 -15.16 7.05
CA ILE A 185 2.03 -13.92 7.82
C ILE A 185 1.65 -12.67 7.03
N SER A 186 1.80 -12.71 5.71
CA SER A 186 1.50 -11.58 4.82
C SER A 186 0.01 -11.42 4.48
N ILE A 187 -0.83 -12.45 4.67
CA ILE A 187 -2.27 -12.40 4.37
C ILE A 187 -2.95 -11.18 5.01
N PRO A 188 -2.90 -10.98 6.34
CA PRO A 188 -3.60 -9.86 6.97
C PRO A 188 -3.06 -8.49 6.53
N VAL A 189 -1.75 -8.41 6.29
CA VAL A 189 -1.08 -7.20 5.80
C VAL A 189 -1.60 -6.85 4.40
N GLY A 190 -1.52 -7.79 3.45
CA GLY A 190 -1.98 -7.60 2.08
C GLY A 190 -3.48 -7.30 2.00
N CYS A 191 -4.30 -8.00 2.80
CA CYS A 191 -5.74 -7.76 2.88
C CYS A 191 -6.07 -6.32 3.28
N LEU A 192 -5.39 -5.79 4.31
CA LEU A 192 -5.63 -4.41 4.76
C LEU A 192 -5.07 -3.37 3.79
N VAL A 193 -3.95 -3.64 3.09
CA VAL A 193 -3.50 -2.74 2.00
C VAL A 193 -4.51 -2.74 0.86
N ALA A 194 -5.01 -3.90 0.42
CA ALA A 194 -6.03 -3.99 -0.61
C ALA A 194 -7.32 -3.25 -0.22
N SER A 195 -7.70 -3.27 1.06
CA SER A 195 -8.87 -2.52 1.56
C SER A 195 -8.77 -1.00 1.30
N ILE A 196 -7.55 -0.44 1.33
CA ILE A 196 -7.30 0.98 1.00
C ILE A 196 -7.74 1.26 -0.43
N LEU A 197 -7.33 0.41 -1.36
CA LEU A 197 -7.63 0.57 -2.78
C LEU A 197 -9.10 0.25 -3.09
N ILE A 198 -9.69 -0.77 -2.44
CA ILE A 198 -11.12 -1.07 -2.60
C ILE A 198 -11.99 0.10 -2.16
N ALA A 199 -11.65 0.76 -1.04
CA ALA A 199 -12.35 1.98 -0.60
C ALA A 199 -12.20 3.14 -1.59
N ASN A 200 -11.01 3.32 -2.15
CA ASN A 200 -10.71 4.31 -3.19
C ASN A 200 -11.54 4.03 -4.47
N ASN A 201 -11.47 2.80 -4.99
CA ASN A 201 -12.18 2.37 -6.19
C ASN A 201 -13.72 2.44 -6.01
N LEU A 202 -14.24 2.13 -4.81
CA LEU A 202 -15.69 2.25 -4.52
C LEU A 202 -16.17 3.71 -4.61
N ARG A 203 -15.39 4.66 -4.10
CA ARG A 203 -15.68 6.09 -4.20
C ARG A 203 -15.68 6.55 -5.66
N ASP A 204 -14.75 6.01 -6.45
CA ASP A 204 -14.45 6.55 -7.77
C ASP A 204 -15.13 5.79 -8.93
N ILE A 205 -15.99 4.78 -8.68
CA ILE A 205 -16.72 4.00 -9.71
C ILE A 205 -17.29 4.87 -10.83
N LYS A 206 -17.97 5.98 -10.48
CA LYS A 206 -18.57 6.88 -11.48
C LYS A 206 -17.51 7.60 -12.32
N HIS A 207 -16.46 8.10 -11.69
CA HIS A 207 -15.38 8.83 -12.34
C HIS A 207 -14.53 7.90 -13.22
N ASP A 208 -14.22 6.70 -12.73
CA ASP A 208 -13.49 5.66 -13.46
C ASP A 208 -14.23 5.25 -14.75
N LYS A 209 -15.55 5.08 -14.69
CA LYS A 209 -16.39 4.82 -15.88
C LYS A 209 -16.31 5.95 -16.90
N VAL A 210 -16.37 7.20 -16.43
CA VAL A 210 -16.27 8.39 -17.31
C VAL A 210 -14.87 8.51 -17.93
N ALA A 211 -13.83 8.07 -17.24
CA ALA A 211 -12.46 8.01 -17.76
C ALA A 211 -12.21 6.80 -18.69
N GLY A 212 -13.20 5.91 -18.86
CA GLY A 212 -13.08 4.73 -19.72
C GLY A 212 -12.14 3.66 -19.18
N ILE A 213 -11.89 3.65 -17.87
CA ILE A 213 -11.09 2.60 -17.21
C ILE A 213 -12.00 1.63 -16.48
N THR A 214 -11.56 0.38 -16.35
CA THR A 214 -12.31 -0.65 -15.62
C THR A 214 -11.50 -1.06 -14.40
N THR A 215 -11.81 -0.49 -13.24
CA THR A 215 -11.31 -1.01 -11.94
C THR A 215 -12.16 -2.21 -11.49
N THR A 216 -11.71 -2.97 -10.49
CA THR A 216 -12.51 -4.07 -9.91
C THR A 216 -13.86 -3.57 -9.43
N ALA A 217 -13.91 -2.36 -8.86
CA ALA A 217 -15.15 -1.76 -8.40
C ALA A 217 -16.10 -1.39 -9.55
N VAL A 218 -15.58 -0.95 -10.69
CA VAL A 218 -16.36 -0.74 -11.90
C VAL A 218 -16.94 -2.05 -12.42
N LEU A 219 -16.14 -3.12 -12.40
CA LEU A 219 -16.52 -4.45 -12.88
C LEU A 219 -17.59 -5.12 -11.99
N LEU A 220 -17.38 -5.10 -10.66
CA LEU A 220 -18.26 -5.73 -9.67
C LEU A 220 -19.52 -4.88 -9.39
N GLY A 221 -19.39 -3.56 -9.47
CA GLY A 221 -20.40 -2.61 -9.04
C GLY A 221 -20.44 -2.42 -7.53
N ALA A 222 -21.03 -1.29 -7.10
CA ALA A 222 -20.92 -0.79 -5.72
C ALA A 222 -21.35 -1.79 -4.64
N LYS A 223 -22.42 -2.57 -4.85
CA LYS A 223 -22.90 -3.53 -3.85
C LYS A 223 -21.88 -4.64 -3.59
N ALA A 224 -21.31 -5.20 -4.64
CA ALA A 224 -20.32 -6.27 -4.54
C ALA A 224 -18.99 -5.73 -4.02
N THR A 225 -18.55 -4.53 -4.40
CA THR A 225 -17.35 -3.88 -3.86
C THR A 225 -17.45 -3.58 -2.37
N LYS A 226 -18.64 -3.20 -1.87
CA LYS A 226 -18.87 -3.08 -0.42
C LYS A 226 -18.68 -4.42 0.29
N PHE A 227 -19.21 -5.49 -0.28
CA PHE A 227 -19.04 -6.83 0.28
C PHE A 227 -17.57 -7.26 0.24
N GLU A 228 -16.86 -7.00 -0.86
CA GLU A 228 -15.42 -7.23 -1.01
C GLU A 228 -14.61 -6.53 0.09
N TYR A 229 -14.89 -5.24 0.36
CA TYR A 229 -14.24 -4.50 1.45
C TYR A 229 -14.47 -5.17 2.82
N ILE A 230 -15.71 -5.57 3.12
CA ILE A 230 -16.04 -6.21 4.39
C ILE A 230 -15.33 -7.56 4.49
N ALA A 231 -15.36 -8.36 3.42
CA ALA A 231 -14.75 -9.68 3.36
C ALA A 231 -13.23 -9.61 3.54
N ILE A 232 -12.55 -8.68 2.86
CA ILE A 232 -11.09 -8.56 2.95
C ILE A 232 -10.64 -8.07 4.33
N VAL A 233 -11.37 -7.14 4.94
CA VAL A 233 -11.10 -6.70 6.32
C VAL A 233 -11.35 -7.84 7.29
N ALA A 234 -12.47 -8.56 7.18
CA ALA A 234 -12.77 -9.72 8.03
C ALA A 234 -11.70 -10.81 7.89
N LEU A 235 -11.26 -11.11 6.67
CA LEU A 235 -10.20 -12.08 6.40
C LEU A 235 -8.88 -11.73 7.09
N ALA A 236 -8.52 -10.44 7.17
CA ALA A 236 -7.33 -10.01 7.90
C ALA A 236 -7.41 -10.34 9.40
N TYR A 237 -8.56 -10.12 10.05
CA TYR A 237 -8.73 -10.45 11.47
C TYR A 237 -8.81 -11.97 11.68
N VAL A 238 -9.63 -12.65 10.87
CA VAL A 238 -9.84 -14.10 11.00
C VAL A 238 -8.54 -14.86 10.77
N SER A 239 -7.71 -14.46 9.79
CA SER A 239 -6.43 -15.14 9.54
C SER A 239 -5.49 -15.06 10.76
N VAL A 240 -5.34 -13.91 11.40
CA VAL A 240 -4.53 -13.78 12.62
C VAL A 240 -5.13 -14.58 13.79
N ILE A 241 -6.45 -14.52 13.98
CA ILE A 241 -7.13 -15.27 15.05
C ILE A 241 -6.91 -16.78 14.88
N VAL A 242 -7.09 -17.29 13.65
CA VAL A 242 -6.89 -18.71 13.34
C VAL A 242 -5.43 -19.10 13.56
N MET A 243 -4.47 -18.33 13.02
CA MET A 243 -3.04 -18.62 13.20
C MET A 243 -2.63 -18.61 14.68
N ALA A 244 -3.17 -17.69 15.48
CA ALA A 244 -2.88 -17.62 16.92
C ALA A 244 -3.52 -18.79 17.68
N ALA A 245 -4.77 -19.14 17.35
CA ALA A 245 -5.50 -20.24 17.98
C ALA A 245 -4.87 -21.62 17.68
N THR A 246 -4.26 -21.79 16.51
CA THR A 246 -3.53 -23.02 16.15
C THR A 246 -2.09 -23.04 16.66
N GLY A 247 -1.64 -21.99 17.36
CA GLY A 247 -0.26 -21.88 17.85
C GLY A 247 0.79 -21.62 16.76
N PHE A 248 0.37 -21.22 15.55
CA PHE A 248 1.29 -20.89 14.45
C PHE A 248 2.00 -19.55 14.69
N ILE A 249 1.30 -18.61 15.34
CA ILE A 249 1.85 -17.35 15.83
C ILE A 249 1.49 -17.18 17.32
N PRO A 250 2.23 -16.34 18.07
CA PRO A 250 1.98 -16.11 19.49
C PRO A 250 0.58 -15.56 19.77
N LEU A 251 -0.02 -15.92 20.89
CA LEU A 251 -1.30 -15.35 21.35
C LEU A 251 -1.24 -13.82 21.52
N TRP A 252 -0.06 -13.26 21.78
CA TRP A 252 0.18 -11.81 21.82
C TRP A 252 -0.17 -11.09 20.51
N THR A 253 -0.20 -11.79 19.38
CA THR A 253 -0.66 -11.20 18.11
C THR A 253 -2.14 -10.81 18.12
N LEU A 254 -2.95 -11.36 19.05
CA LEU A 254 -4.35 -10.95 19.26
C LEU A 254 -4.49 -9.51 19.80
N LEU A 255 -3.40 -8.82 20.10
CA LEU A 255 -3.40 -7.36 20.31
C LEU A 255 -4.03 -6.60 19.14
N ILE A 256 -4.05 -7.17 17.93
CA ILE A 256 -4.79 -6.63 16.79
C ILE A 256 -6.27 -6.35 17.09
N LEU A 257 -6.88 -7.01 18.08
CA LEU A 257 -8.27 -6.77 18.46
C LEU A 257 -8.51 -5.36 19.02
N ILE A 258 -7.46 -4.67 19.47
CA ILE A 258 -7.53 -3.24 19.85
C ILE A 258 -7.94 -2.37 18.65
N SER A 259 -7.56 -2.76 17.42
CA SER A 259 -7.99 -2.04 16.20
C SER A 259 -9.39 -2.43 15.70
N LEU A 260 -10.14 -3.28 16.43
CA LEU A 260 -11.46 -3.72 16.00
C LEU A 260 -12.47 -2.57 15.90
N LYS A 261 -12.43 -1.61 16.83
CA LYS A 261 -13.31 -0.43 16.78
C LYS A 261 -13.15 0.35 15.47
N PRO A 262 -11.96 0.84 15.08
CA PRO A 262 -11.81 1.54 13.81
C PRO A 262 -12.12 0.64 12.59
N ALA A 263 -11.90 -0.67 12.66
CA ALA A 263 -12.31 -1.59 11.59
C ALA A 263 -13.84 -1.61 11.41
N ILE A 264 -14.59 -1.73 12.50
CA ILE A 264 -16.06 -1.71 12.48
C ILE A 264 -16.57 -0.35 11.99
N ASP A 265 -15.95 0.75 12.44
CA ASP A 265 -16.33 2.10 12.01
C ASP A 265 -16.12 2.29 10.50
N ASN A 266 -15.00 1.79 9.96
CA ASN A 266 -14.73 1.80 8.52
C ASN A 266 -15.73 0.93 7.74
N ILE A 267 -16.02 -0.28 8.22
CA ILE A 267 -17.02 -1.18 7.62
C ILE A 267 -18.40 -0.52 7.57
N LYS A 268 -18.84 0.11 8.66
CA LYS A 268 -20.14 0.82 8.72
C LYS A 268 -20.19 1.97 7.71
N MET A 269 -19.12 2.76 7.62
CA MET A 269 -18.99 3.85 6.66
C MET A 269 -19.07 3.34 5.21
N ILE A 270 -18.34 2.27 4.87
CA ILE A 270 -18.34 1.68 3.52
C ILE A 270 -19.69 1.03 3.20
N ALA A 271 -20.29 0.30 4.14
CA ALA A 271 -21.60 -0.31 3.97
C ALA A 271 -22.69 0.75 3.68
N ALA A 272 -22.64 1.88 4.39
CA ALA A 272 -23.56 3.00 4.23
C ALA A 272 -23.27 3.87 2.98
N ALA A 273 -22.18 3.63 2.25
CA ALA A 273 -21.77 4.50 1.15
C ALA A 273 -22.84 4.59 0.05
N ASP A 274 -23.29 5.79 -0.29
CA ASP A 274 -24.18 6.02 -1.41
C ASP A 274 -23.38 6.55 -2.60
N GLN A 275 -23.53 5.91 -3.76
CA GLN A 275 -22.92 6.37 -5.00
C GLN A 275 -23.47 7.73 -5.45
N SER A 276 -24.63 8.17 -4.96
CA SER A 276 -25.15 9.53 -5.18
C SER A 276 -24.35 10.61 -4.43
N ASN A 277 -23.68 10.25 -3.33
CA ASN A 277 -22.86 11.14 -2.50
C ASN A 277 -21.48 10.51 -2.20
N PRO A 278 -20.56 10.47 -3.20
CA PRO A 278 -19.22 9.93 -2.99
C PRO A 278 -18.40 10.70 -1.95
N GLN A 279 -18.72 11.97 -1.67
CA GLN A 279 -18.05 12.75 -0.63
C GLN A 279 -18.18 12.11 0.77
N ALA A 280 -19.27 11.39 1.04
CA ALA A 280 -19.49 10.70 2.31
C ALA A 280 -18.39 9.68 2.64
N ILE A 281 -17.72 9.13 1.63
CA ILE A 281 -16.60 8.18 1.76
C ILE A 281 -15.28 8.72 1.21
N MET A 282 -15.15 10.04 1.08
CA MET A 282 -13.94 10.68 0.51
C MET A 282 -12.65 10.24 1.24
N MET A 283 -12.73 10.05 2.56
CA MET A 283 -11.63 9.65 3.42
C MET A 283 -11.54 8.12 3.65
N GLY A 284 -12.25 7.31 2.86
CA GLY A 284 -12.33 5.86 3.07
C GLY A 284 -11.00 5.15 2.94
N ASP A 285 -10.19 5.55 1.95
CA ASP A 285 -8.82 5.10 1.75
C ASP A 285 -7.89 5.53 2.88
N VAL A 286 -7.94 6.81 3.28
CA VAL A 286 -7.13 7.34 4.39
C VAL A 286 -7.44 6.61 5.71
N LYS A 287 -8.72 6.41 6.03
CA LYS A 287 -9.13 5.67 7.24
C LYS A 287 -8.75 4.19 7.18
N SER A 288 -8.77 3.59 5.98
CA SER A 288 -8.29 2.22 5.78
C SER A 288 -6.77 2.14 5.95
N ALA A 289 -6.02 3.15 5.50
CA ALA A 289 -4.57 3.24 5.72
C ALA A 289 -4.23 3.42 7.20
N GLN A 290 -5.00 4.21 7.93
CA GLN A 290 -4.88 4.35 9.40
C GLN A 290 -5.17 3.04 10.12
N LEU A 291 -6.21 2.31 9.70
CA LEU A 291 -6.52 0.98 10.22
C LEU A 291 -5.37 0.01 9.95
N HIS A 292 -4.85 -0.01 8.72
CA HIS A 292 -3.71 -0.83 8.34
C HIS A 292 -2.47 -0.53 9.19
N LEU A 293 -2.17 0.75 9.44
CA LEU A 293 -1.07 1.17 10.30
C LEU A 293 -1.26 0.66 11.73
N LEU A 294 -2.42 0.93 12.34
CA LEU A 294 -2.68 0.52 13.73
C LEU A 294 -2.64 -1.00 13.89
N PHE A 295 -3.36 -1.72 13.01
CA PHE A 295 -3.35 -3.18 12.98
C PHE A 295 -1.93 -3.72 12.81
N GLY A 296 -1.18 -3.20 11.84
CA GLY A 296 0.17 -3.62 11.52
C GLY A 296 1.15 -3.43 12.66
N VAL A 297 1.08 -2.29 13.35
CA VAL A 297 1.90 -2.03 14.54
C VAL A 297 1.54 -3.00 15.67
N LEU A 298 0.25 -3.21 15.95
CA LEU A 298 -0.19 -4.16 16.98
C LEU A 298 0.23 -5.60 16.65
N TYR A 299 0.16 -5.98 15.37
CA TYR A 299 0.58 -7.29 14.90
C TYR A 299 2.08 -7.50 15.07
N THR A 300 2.89 -6.53 14.64
CA THR A 300 4.35 -6.49 14.85
C THR A 300 4.70 -6.58 16.33
N VAL A 301 4.06 -5.78 17.18
CA VAL A 301 4.28 -5.81 18.64
C VAL A 301 3.94 -7.19 19.21
N GLY A 302 2.84 -7.80 18.77
CA GLY A 302 2.46 -9.15 19.19
C GLY A 302 3.48 -10.23 18.82
N LEU A 303 4.07 -10.16 17.63
CA LEU A 303 5.16 -11.05 17.21
C LEU A 303 6.42 -10.85 18.08
N VAL A 304 6.80 -9.59 18.33
CA VAL A 304 7.96 -9.25 19.18
C VAL A 304 7.76 -9.69 20.63
N LEU A 305 6.57 -9.47 21.21
CA LEU A 305 6.25 -9.96 22.55
C LEU A 305 6.30 -11.49 22.61
N GLY A 306 5.86 -12.17 21.55
CA GLY A 306 5.99 -13.61 21.44
C GLY A 306 7.44 -14.09 21.56
N TYR A 307 8.39 -13.39 20.94
CA TYR A 307 9.81 -13.74 21.06
C TYR A 307 10.30 -13.72 22.53
N PHE A 308 9.83 -12.77 23.34
CA PHE A 308 10.25 -12.62 24.74
C PHE A 308 9.47 -13.50 25.73
N PHE A 309 8.20 -13.80 25.45
CA PHE A 309 7.27 -14.41 26.41
C PHE A 309 6.67 -15.75 25.98
N TYR A 310 6.94 -16.22 24.76
CA TYR A 310 6.37 -17.46 24.19
C TYR A 310 7.43 -18.56 24.00
N GLN A 311 8.56 -18.49 24.75
CA GLN A 311 9.53 -19.60 24.85
C GLN A 311 9.04 -20.65 25.85
#